data_AF-A0A9D9LHK0-F1
#
_entry.id   AF-A0A9D9LHK0-F1
#
_cell.length_a   1.000
_cell.length_b   1.000
_cell.length_c   1.000
_cell.angle_alpha   90.00
_cell.angle_beta   90.00
_cell.angle_gamma   90.00
#
_symmetry.space_group_name_H-M   'P 1'
#
loop_
_entity.id
_entity.type
_entity.pdbx_description
1 polymer ?
#
loop_
_entity_poly.entity_id
_entity_poly.type
_entity_poly.pdbx_seq_one_letter_code
_entity_poly.pdbx_strand_id
1 'polypeptide(L)'
;MKNIFRRVASMLAVAFVAAMSLVACSEEEVAEPNRLAAPEVDVVFRSESFDVTWKAVDGADGYVYSLNGAEEQTTTATSLKFEGLKYGSNNTLKIKAVDSSKAFADSEWKNVSLTLNTAFKLGEIELKVSNQTESSFVVSWNAAEGAEYYEVALATSSTIEKVNGLQKEFTGLAEGVYHVMVRPATSDADYAPAAWVRINAKTQESIADELAANSYLIEEAGAYVFAPFKGNSGEAVENIAGVGLLWQDTPGLITEAGLVDGKVRFVVAEGVYGNAVVYAYGAGGNEEILWSWHVWVPEQQVESLPMITGFNVMNMNLGATTAAAADVNAYGLSYQWGRKDPFTGMPTLTGTSSTVAKPIYNIDGEEGEFDVAVTPQSVEFTIANPGTFVAPYGTDYADWCSTSDDGLWGNPNGNYREQGSLKYENLGEKSMYDPCPAGWRVPPIMAFSKFTSTGAAIMGDYSKTAVADRNGDGVVDTNDYNYGYYMTLSGTTTTFFPAASRWYGAYGAFFGSYAGHSGVYWSNSVYNSTISSQAESKMATACLNFMSPTAAGTCFVSANAGGARSDASSVRCVADKE
;
A
#
# COMPACT_ATOMS: atom_id res chain seq x y z
N MET A 1 6.85 -21.58 -48.30
CA MET A 1 7.56 -20.77 -49.33
C MET A 1 8.58 -19.86 -48.62
N LYS A 2 9.57 -19.33 -49.37
CA LYS A 2 10.43 -18.14 -49.15
C LYS A 2 10.32 -17.36 -47.80
N ASN A 3 11.39 -16.84 -47.18
CA ASN A 3 12.85 -16.90 -47.44
C ASN A 3 13.68 -16.26 -46.28
N ILE A 4 14.97 -16.65 -46.15
CA ILE A 4 16.21 -15.85 -45.87
C ILE A 4 16.11 -14.63 -44.91
N PHE A 5 16.93 -14.42 -43.88
CA PHE A 5 18.32 -14.85 -43.56
C PHE A 5 18.37 -15.98 -42.46
N ARG A 6 19.45 -16.47 -41.81
CA ARG A 6 20.85 -16.05 -41.49
C ARG A 6 20.96 -14.90 -40.46
N ARG A 7 22.01 -14.75 -39.63
CA ARG A 7 23.34 -15.39 -39.37
C ARG A 7 23.62 -15.22 -37.84
N VAL A 8 24.54 -15.87 -37.10
CA VAL A 8 25.39 -17.10 -37.14
C VAL A 8 26.10 -17.15 -35.76
N ALA A 9 26.52 -18.27 -35.13
CA ALA A 9 26.13 -19.69 -35.12
C ALA A 9 26.89 -20.38 -33.93
N SER A 10 26.66 -21.68 -33.67
CA SER A 10 27.42 -22.49 -32.69
C SER A 10 27.32 -23.98 -33.03
N MET A 11 28.43 -24.73 -32.87
CA MET A 11 28.54 -26.23 -32.90
C MET A 11 28.09 -26.91 -34.23
N LEU A 12 28.52 -28.12 -34.65
CA LEU A 12 29.27 -29.24 -34.06
C LEU A 12 29.92 -30.10 -35.20
N ALA A 13 30.62 -31.19 -34.85
CA ALA A 13 30.97 -32.37 -35.69
C ALA A 13 32.11 -32.18 -36.73
N VAL A 14 32.75 -33.21 -37.32
CA VAL A 14 32.46 -34.67 -37.46
C VAL A 14 33.71 -35.52 -37.10
N ALA A 15 33.56 -36.84 -36.94
CA ALA A 15 34.58 -37.78 -36.41
C ALA A 15 35.11 -38.83 -37.42
N PHE A 16 36.16 -39.55 -37.00
CA PHE A 16 36.62 -40.90 -37.43
C PHE A 16 37.08 -41.15 -38.88
N VAL A 17 38.30 -41.72 -39.03
CA VAL A 17 38.62 -43.04 -39.63
C VAL A 17 40.13 -43.33 -39.44
N ALA A 18 40.55 -44.60 -39.44
CA ALA A 18 41.88 -45.06 -38.99
C ALA A 18 42.82 -45.58 -40.09
N ALA A 19 44.12 -45.64 -39.80
CA ALA A 19 45.11 -46.50 -40.45
C ALA A 19 46.35 -46.74 -39.54
N MET A 20 47.14 -47.78 -39.82
CA MET A 20 48.36 -48.15 -39.06
C MET A 20 49.62 -47.58 -39.74
N SER A 21 50.65 -47.16 -38.97
CA SER A 21 52.00 -47.78 -38.99
C SER A 21 53.14 -46.93 -38.35
N LEU A 22 53.84 -47.57 -37.40
CA LEU A 22 55.31 -47.62 -37.19
C LEU A 22 56.24 -46.38 -37.33
N VAL A 23 57.11 -46.28 -36.29
CA VAL A 23 58.46 -45.65 -36.23
C VAL A 23 58.56 -44.13 -35.98
N ALA A 24 58.78 -43.85 -34.69
CA ALA A 24 59.56 -42.78 -34.07
C ALA A 24 60.33 -41.75 -34.93
N CYS A 25 60.11 -40.48 -34.59
CA CYS A 25 61.17 -39.57 -34.14
C CYS A 25 60.74 -38.94 -32.81
N SER A 26 61.69 -38.46 -32.00
CA SER A 26 61.46 -37.99 -30.63
C SER A 26 61.19 -36.49 -30.53
N GLU A 27 60.15 -36.11 -29.80
CA GLU A 27 60.10 -34.85 -29.05
C GLU A 27 60.09 -35.18 -27.56
N GLU A 28 60.86 -34.44 -26.76
CA GLU A 28 60.99 -34.67 -25.32
C GLU A 28 59.81 -34.04 -24.58
N GLU A 29 58.78 -34.84 -24.31
CA GLU A 29 57.76 -34.48 -23.32
C GLU A 29 58.39 -34.51 -21.93
N VAL A 30 58.93 -33.37 -21.50
CA VAL A 30 59.49 -33.18 -20.16
C VAL A 30 58.36 -33.34 -19.15
N ALA A 31 58.33 -34.49 -18.47
CA ALA A 31 57.34 -34.76 -17.43
C ALA A 31 57.39 -33.65 -16.36
N GLU A 32 56.22 -33.08 -16.04
CA GLU A 32 56.06 -32.22 -14.87
C GLU A 32 56.68 -32.94 -13.65
N PRO A 33 57.60 -32.30 -12.91
CA PRO A 33 58.19 -32.93 -11.74
C PRO A 33 57.09 -33.24 -10.74
N ASN A 34 57.15 -34.42 -10.11
CA ASN A 34 56.14 -34.87 -9.16
C ASN A 34 55.98 -33.79 -8.07
N ARG A 35 54.81 -33.15 -7.99
CA ARG A 35 54.64 -31.85 -7.32
C ARG A 35 53.83 -31.99 -6.05
N LEU A 36 54.26 -31.32 -4.98
CA LEU A 36 53.54 -31.28 -3.71
C LEU A 36 52.17 -30.60 -3.85
N ALA A 37 51.17 -31.11 -3.12
CA ALA A 37 49.87 -30.46 -3.01
C ALA A 37 49.99 -29.12 -2.27
N ALA A 38 49.21 -28.12 -2.67
CA ALA A 38 49.14 -26.85 -1.95
C ALA A 38 48.38 -27.05 -0.61
N PRO A 39 48.84 -26.47 0.51
CA PRO A 39 48.18 -26.63 1.81
C PRO A 39 46.70 -26.22 1.80
N GLU A 40 45.83 -27.10 2.32
CA GLU A 40 44.45 -26.76 2.67
C GLU A 40 44.44 -26.10 4.04
N VAL A 41 44.14 -24.79 4.08
CA VAL A 41 44.27 -23.96 5.28
C VAL A 41 42.90 -23.65 5.88
N ASP A 42 42.68 -24.12 7.09
CA ASP A 42 41.62 -23.68 8.00
C ASP A 42 42.11 -22.48 8.83
N VAL A 43 41.21 -21.58 9.23
CA VAL A 43 41.53 -20.31 9.89
C VAL A 43 40.65 -20.09 11.12
N VAL A 44 41.25 -19.70 12.25
CA VAL A 44 40.54 -19.30 13.48
C VAL A 44 40.93 -17.87 13.83
N PHE A 45 39.98 -16.95 13.73
CA PHE A 45 40.18 -15.52 14.01
C PHE A 45 40.14 -15.21 15.51
N ARG A 46 40.67 -14.04 15.90
CA ARG A 46 40.49 -13.29 17.16
C ARG A 46 40.63 -11.77 16.87
N SER A 47 40.43 -10.88 17.84
CA SER A 47 40.60 -9.41 17.71
C SER A 47 41.92 -9.01 17.02
N GLU A 48 43.06 -9.35 17.62
CA GLU A 48 44.40 -8.93 17.18
C GLU A 48 45.26 -10.09 16.66
N SER A 49 44.66 -11.26 16.42
CA SER A 49 45.36 -12.43 15.90
C SER A 49 44.50 -13.33 15.03
N PHE A 50 45.14 -14.18 14.24
CA PHE A 50 44.48 -15.38 13.71
C PHE A 50 45.45 -16.56 13.76
N ASP A 51 44.91 -17.74 14.08
CA ASP A 51 45.59 -19.01 13.90
C ASP A 51 45.23 -19.55 12.51
N VAL A 52 46.17 -20.26 11.91
CA VAL A 52 45.94 -21.09 10.73
C VAL A 52 46.42 -22.51 11.01
N THR A 53 45.67 -23.48 10.52
CA THR A 53 46.00 -24.91 10.62
C THR A 53 45.81 -25.57 9.27
N TRP A 54 46.64 -26.55 8.95
CA TRP A 54 46.48 -27.37 7.74
C TRP A 54 46.82 -28.84 8.04
N LYS A 55 46.41 -29.73 7.14
CA LYS A 55 46.85 -31.14 7.18
C LYS A 55 48.27 -31.22 6.62
N ALA A 56 49.08 -32.14 7.15
CA ALA A 56 50.41 -32.42 6.59
C ALA A 56 50.28 -32.83 5.12
N VAL A 57 51.12 -32.24 4.26
CA VAL A 57 51.20 -32.59 2.84
C VAL A 57 52.19 -33.75 2.69
N ASP A 58 51.73 -34.87 2.12
CA ASP A 58 52.58 -36.03 1.86
C ASP A 58 53.77 -35.65 0.95
N GLY A 59 54.98 -36.00 1.39
CA GLY A 59 56.23 -35.68 0.69
C GLY A 59 56.81 -34.29 1.01
N ALA A 60 56.16 -33.46 1.81
CA ALA A 60 56.70 -32.15 2.21
C ALA A 60 57.61 -32.25 3.45
N ASP A 61 58.82 -31.69 3.36
CA ASP A 61 59.74 -31.53 4.50
C ASP A 61 59.37 -30.32 5.38
N GLY A 62 58.60 -29.38 4.83
CA GLY A 62 58.12 -28.19 5.54
C GLY A 62 57.29 -27.26 4.66
N TYR A 63 57.11 -26.03 5.14
CA TYR A 63 56.27 -25.02 4.51
C TYR A 63 56.99 -23.67 4.49
N VAL A 64 56.76 -22.90 3.42
CA VAL A 64 57.22 -21.51 3.28
C VAL A 64 56.00 -20.61 3.27
N TYR A 65 56.03 -19.52 4.03
CA TYR A 65 54.91 -18.59 4.16
C TYR A 65 55.33 -17.11 4.17
N SER A 66 54.41 -16.23 3.81
CA SER A 66 54.55 -14.77 3.92
C SER A 66 53.19 -14.18 4.28
N LEU A 67 53.16 -13.26 5.25
CA LEU A 67 51.99 -12.46 5.58
C LEU A 67 52.17 -11.05 5.01
N ASN A 68 51.17 -10.55 4.28
CA ASN A 68 51.08 -9.17 3.77
C ASN A 68 52.27 -8.73 2.88
N GLY A 69 53.05 -9.67 2.34
CA GLY A 69 54.25 -9.37 1.55
C GLY A 69 55.51 -9.09 2.39
N ALA A 70 55.51 -9.46 3.67
CA ALA A 70 56.73 -9.57 4.46
C ALA A 70 57.68 -10.67 3.90
N GLU A 71 58.93 -10.69 4.37
CA GLU A 71 59.92 -11.69 3.97
C GLU A 71 59.41 -13.14 4.17
N GLU A 72 59.80 -14.04 3.27
CA GLU A 72 59.40 -15.45 3.33
C GLU A 72 60.03 -16.15 4.54
N GLN A 73 59.19 -16.76 5.38
CA GLN A 73 59.59 -17.52 6.56
C GLN A 73 59.27 -19.01 6.39
N THR A 74 59.97 -19.86 7.13
CA THR A 74 59.82 -21.32 7.03
C THR A 74 59.30 -21.94 8.33
N THR A 75 58.59 -23.06 8.22
CA THR A 75 58.13 -23.85 9.37
C THR A 75 58.01 -25.32 9.00
N THR A 76 58.19 -26.20 9.99
CA THR A 76 57.86 -27.64 9.89
C THR A 76 56.57 -28.00 10.63
N ALA A 77 56.00 -27.07 11.40
CA ALA A 77 54.70 -27.24 12.04
C ALA A 77 53.56 -27.03 11.04
N THR A 78 52.45 -27.76 11.21
CA THR A 78 51.23 -27.63 10.39
C THR A 78 50.23 -26.61 10.95
N SER A 79 50.74 -25.64 11.69
CA SER A 79 49.98 -24.57 12.34
C SER A 79 50.84 -23.32 12.53
N LEU A 80 50.27 -22.13 12.32
CA LEU A 80 50.90 -20.85 12.63
C LEU A 80 49.92 -19.95 13.38
N LYS A 81 50.45 -19.05 14.19
CA LYS A 81 49.70 -17.97 14.84
C LYS A 81 50.31 -16.64 14.45
N PHE A 82 49.48 -15.71 14.01
CA PHE A 82 49.87 -14.34 13.67
C PHE A 82 49.25 -13.38 14.68
N GLU A 83 50.07 -12.61 15.39
CA GLU A 83 49.65 -11.71 16.50
C GLU A 83 50.02 -10.25 16.20
N GLY A 84 49.46 -9.31 16.98
CA GLY A 84 49.72 -7.88 16.84
C GLY A 84 49.10 -7.26 15.58
N LEU A 85 48.08 -7.91 15.03
CA LEU A 85 47.38 -7.46 13.83
C LEU A 85 46.29 -6.46 14.21
N LYS A 86 46.18 -5.36 13.45
CA LYS A 86 45.14 -4.36 13.72
C LYS A 86 43.75 -4.92 13.39
N TYR A 87 42.80 -4.80 14.31
CA TYR A 87 41.40 -5.15 14.07
C TYR A 87 40.84 -4.49 12.79
N GLY A 88 40.06 -5.24 12.02
CA GLY A 88 39.51 -4.80 10.73
C GLY A 88 40.53 -4.60 9.60
N SER A 89 41.81 -4.98 9.78
CA SER A 89 42.78 -4.97 8.68
C SER A 89 42.53 -6.11 7.68
N ASN A 90 42.74 -5.81 6.40
CA ASN A 90 42.85 -6.81 5.35
C ASN A 90 44.24 -7.44 5.40
N ASN A 91 44.29 -8.76 5.50
CA ASN A 91 45.50 -9.55 5.58
C ASN A 91 45.52 -10.56 4.42
N THR A 92 46.69 -10.85 3.87
CA THR A 92 46.89 -11.88 2.85
C THR A 92 48.04 -12.78 3.27
N LEU A 93 47.69 -13.98 3.71
CA LEU A 93 48.64 -15.06 3.93
C LEU A 93 48.93 -15.75 2.59
N LYS A 94 50.19 -16.01 2.30
CA LYS A 94 50.62 -16.96 1.27
C LYS A 94 51.34 -18.11 1.95
N ILE A 95 51.04 -19.34 1.56
CA ILE A 95 51.76 -20.54 2.03
C ILE A 95 51.91 -21.57 0.91
N LYS A 96 53.07 -22.25 0.87
CA LYS A 96 53.33 -23.40 0.01
C LYS A 96 54.02 -24.52 0.80
N ALA A 97 53.81 -25.76 0.38
CA ALA A 97 54.57 -26.91 0.85
C ALA A 97 55.88 -27.02 0.07
N VAL A 98 56.97 -27.42 0.74
CA VAL A 98 58.30 -27.54 0.13
C VAL A 98 58.98 -28.85 0.53
N ASP A 99 59.71 -29.41 -0.42
CA ASP A 99 60.62 -30.54 -0.23
C ASP A 99 62.06 -29.98 -0.22
N SER A 100 62.88 -30.38 0.75
CA SER A 100 64.29 -30.00 0.86
C SER A 100 65.23 -30.98 0.14
N SER A 101 64.79 -32.23 -0.03
CA SER A 101 65.50 -33.28 -0.77
C SER A 101 65.44 -33.11 -2.30
N LYS A 102 64.42 -32.38 -2.79
CA LYS A 102 64.11 -32.17 -4.22
C LYS A 102 63.82 -33.47 -4.99
N ALA A 103 63.24 -34.45 -4.30
CA ALA A 103 62.52 -35.56 -4.92
C ALA A 103 61.17 -35.12 -5.53
N PHE A 104 60.59 -34.05 -4.99
CA PHE A 104 59.37 -33.39 -5.44
C PHE A 104 59.61 -31.90 -5.76
N ALA A 105 58.76 -31.33 -6.61
CA ALA A 105 58.68 -29.89 -6.79
C ALA A 105 57.80 -29.24 -5.70
N ASP A 106 58.23 -28.06 -5.23
CA ASP A 106 57.45 -27.18 -4.34
C ASP A 106 55.99 -27.03 -4.83
N SER A 107 55.05 -26.92 -3.89
CA SER A 107 53.65 -26.70 -4.24
C SER A 107 53.44 -25.31 -4.84
N GLU A 108 52.35 -25.14 -5.59
CA GLU A 108 51.82 -23.82 -5.88
C GLU A 108 51.44 -23.07 -4.58
N TRP A 109 51.46 -21.74 -4.64
CA TRP A 109 51.14 -20.89 -3.50
C TRP A 109 49.64 -20.87 -3.21
N LYS A 110 49.22 -21.43 -2.07
CA LYS A 110 47.91 -21.12 -1.49
C LYS A 110 47.91 -19.67 -1.02
N ASN A 111 47.06 -18.85 -1.63
CA ASN A 111 46.82 -17.47 -1.20
C ASN A 111 45.50 -17.45 -0.41
N VAL A 112 45.50 -16.82 0.77
CA VAL A 112 44.33 -16.71 1.66
C VAL A 112 44.18 -15.25 2.07
N SER A 113 43.10 -14.61 1.61
CA SER A 113 42.76 -13.22 1.97
C SER A 113 41.72 -13.21 3.09
N LEU A 114 42.00 -12.43 4.13
CA LEU A 114 41.31 -12.45 5.42
C LEU A 114 41.04 -11.02 5.90
N THR A 115 39.90 -10.77 6.54
CA THR A 115 39.62 -9.47 7.18
C THR A 115 39.14 -9.70 8.61
N LEU A 116 39.88 -9.17 9.59
CA LEU A 116 39.71 -9.50 11.02
C LEU A 116 38.34 -9.12 11.61
N ASN A 117 37.59 -8.18 11.01
CA ASN A 117 36.25 -7.79 11.47
C ASN A 117 35.10 -8.54 10.80
N THR A 118 35.36 -9.42 9.82
CA THR A 118 34.30 -10.18 9.14
C THR A 118 33.85 -11.38 9.97
N ALA A 119 34.73 -11.93 10.81
CA ALA A 119 34.45 -13.09 11.67
C ALA A 119 33.65 -12.74 12.93
N PHE A 120 33.64 -11.47 13.36
CA PHE A 120 33.07 -11.03 14.64
C PHE A 120 32.07 -9.89 14.45
N LYS A 121 30.94 -10.24 13.84
CA LYS A 121 29.78 -9.35 13.72
C LYS A 121 28.68 -9.84 14.64
N LEU A 122 28.02 -8.90 15.29
CA LEU A 122 26.79 -9.16 16.02
C LEU A 122 25.65 -9.44 15.02
N GLY A 123 24.71 -10.30 15.40
CA GLY A 123 23.54 -10.63 14.59
C GLY A 123 22.66 -9.40 14.30
N GLU A 124 21.88 -9.47 13.22
CA GLU A 124 21.00 -8.37 12.82
C GLU A 124 19.73 -8.30 13.71
N ILE A 125 19.16 -7.10 13.82
CA ILE A 125 17.90 -6.86 14.54
C ILE A 125 16.86 -6.19 13.66
N GLU A 126 15.63 -6.70 13.73
CA GLU A 126 14.40 -6.11 13.23
C GLU A 126 13.73 -5.35 14.39
N LEU A 127 13.29 -4.10 14.19
CA LEU A 127 12.65 -3.29 15.22
C LEU A 127 11.13 -3.24 15.01
N LYS A 128 10.35 -3.23 16.10
CA LYS A 128 8.88 -3.11 16.04
C LYS A 128 8.35 -2.17 17.12
N VAL A 129 7.40 -1.30 16.77
CA VAL A 129 6.71 -0.38 17.68
C VAL A 129 5.39 -0.99 18.12
N SER A 130 5.03 -0.82 19.39
CA SER A 130 3.80 -1.33 20.01
C SER A 130 3.40 -0.49 21.21
N ASN A 131 2.20 -0.72 21.77
CA ASN A 131 1.71 -0.07 22.99
C ASN A 131 1.80 1.47 22.96
N GLN A 132 1.53 2.08 21.81
CA GLN A 132 1.47 3.52 21.63
C GLN A 132 0.32 4.12 22.46
N THR A 133 0.63 5.16 23.23
CA THR A 133 -0.32 6.02 23.96
C THR A 133 -0.02 7.49 23.66
N GLU A 134 -0.87 8.42 24.14
CA GLU A 134 -0.69 9.87 23.96
C GLU A 134 0.64 10.41 24.57
N SER A 135 1.36 9.61 25.38
CA SER A 135 2.65 10.00 25.98
C SER A 135 3.71 8.88 26.10
N SER A 136 3.48 7.73 25.46
CA SER A 136 4.42 6.59 25.50
C SER A 136 4.36 5.68 24.27
N PHE A 137 5.38 4.84 24.10
CA PHE A 137 5.38 3.66 23.23
C PHE A 137 6.45 2.65 23.67
N VAL A 138 6.34 1.40 23.21
CA VAL A 138 7.35 0.35 23.37
C VAL A 138 8.01 0.05 22.02
N VAL A 139 9.34 0.09 21.97
CA VAL A 139 10.12 -0.51 20.87
C VAL A 139 10.67 -1.85 21.31
N SER A 140 10.55 -2.87 20.45
CA SER A 140 11.01 -4.23 20.67
C SER A 140 11.86 -4.74 19.50
N TRP A 141 12.64 -5.80 19.72
CA TRP A 141 13.53 -6.38 18.72
C TRP A 141 13.82 -7.87 18.97
N ASN A 142 14.26 -8.60 17.93
CA ASN A 142 14.74 -9.98 18.11
C ASN A 142 16.09 -10.03 18.84
N ALA A 143 16.42 -11.20 19.41
CA ALA A 143 17.76 -11.44 19.92
C ALA A 143 18.78 -11.50 18.76
N ALA A 144 19.89 -10.79 18.92
CA ALA A 144 21.05 -10.85 18.04
C ALA A 144 22.10 -11.84 18.54
N GLU A 145 22.70 -12.60 17.62
CA GLU A 145 23.83 -13.49 17.95
C GLU A 145 25.04 -12.67 18.44
N GLY A 146 25.73 -13.18 19.48
CA GLY A 146 26.88 -12.52 20.12
C GLY A 146 26.55 -11.31 21.01
N ALA A 147 25.29 -10.86 21.06
CA ALA A 147 24.90 -9.69 21.85
C ALA A 147 24.69 -10.02 23.34
N GLU A 148 25.36 -9.29 24.22
CA GLU A 148 25.13 -9.34 25.67
C GLU A 148 24.05 -8.34 26.11
N TYR A 149 23.89 -7.25 25.36
CA TYR A 149 22.96 -6.16 25.64
C TYR A 149 22.68 -5.36 24.36
N TYR A 150 21.81 -4.36 24.47
CA TYR A 150 21.47 -3.43 23.40
C TYR A 150 21.74 -2.01 23.86
N GLU A 151 22.23 -1.19 22.94
CA GLU A 151 22.31 0.26 23.12
C GLU A 151 21.09 0.89 22.45
N VAL A 152 20.41 1.76 23.18
CA VAL A 152 19.13 2.37 22.76
C VAL A 152 19.19 3.88 22.96
N ALA A 153 18.75 4.65 21.97
CA ALA A 153 18.70 6.11 22.04
C ALA A 153 17.57 6.69 21.18
N LEU A 154 17.10 7.89 21.51
CA LEU A 154 16.40 8.75 20.55
C LEU A 154 17.45 9.48 19.70
N ALA A 155 17.23 9.60 18.38
CA ALA A 155 18.21 10.24 17.47
C ALA A 155 18.48 11.72 17.77
N THR A 156 17.58 12.38 18.52
CA THR A 156 17.72 13.75 19.04
C THR A 156 18.45 13.85 20.38
N SER A 157 18.75 12.71 21.02
CA SER A 157 19.40 12.63 22.34
C SER A 157 20.87 12.24 22.21
N SER A 158 21.71 12.83 23.05
CA SER A 158 23.09 12.36 23.29
C SER A 158 23.18 11.23 24.32
N THR A 159 22.06 10.86 24.95
CA THR A 159 22.01 9.79 25.96
C THR A 159 21.76 8.44 25.30
N ILE A 160 22.66 7.49 25.54
CA ILE A 160 22.51 6.08 25.17
C ILE A 160 22.19 5.29 26.43
N GLU A 161 21.07 4.57 26.44
CA GLU A 161 20.70 3.62 27.49
C GLU A 161 21.22 2.22 27.15
N LYS A 162 21.76 1.50 28.14
CA LYS A 162 22.07 0.07 28.05
C LYS A 162 20.86 -0.74 28.50
N VAL A 163 20.31 -1.54 27.59
CA VAL A 163 19.13 -2.39 27.81
C VAL A 163 19.53 -3.86 27.70
N ASN A 164 19.32 -4.63 28.76
CA ASN A 164 19.63 -6.07 28.79
C ASN A 164 18.43 -6.95 28.33
N GLY A 165 17.29 -6.33 28.02
CA GLY A 165 16.10 -7.00 27.48
C GLY A 165 15.95 -6.83 25.97
N LEU A 166 14.87 -7.38 25.43
CA LEU A 166 14.51 -7.30 24.00
C LEU A 166 13.49 -6.20 23.68
N GLN A 167 13.22 -5.30 24.63
CA GLN A 167 12.34 -4.15 24.45
C GLN A 167 12.68 -3.00 25.41
N LYS A 168 12.25 -1.80 25.06
CA LYS A 168 12.36 -0.56 25.84
C LYS A 168 11.08 0.25 25.69
N GLU A 169 10.48 0.61 26.81
CA GLU A 169 9.40 1.59 26.88
C GLU A 169 9.98 3.01 26.98
N PHE A 170 9.38 3.94 26.25
CA PHE A 170 9.63 5.37 26.30
C PHE A 170 8.37 6.06 26.82
N THR A 171 8.49 6.89 27.86
CA THR A 171 7.34 7.47 28.58
C THR A 171 7.56 8.94 28.89
N GLY A 172 6.49 9.70 29.12
CA GLY A 172 6.57 11.14 29.39
C GLY A 172 6.92 11.94 28.14
N LEU A 173 6.56 11.40 26.98
CA LEU A 173 6.70 12.04 25.67
C LEU A 173 5.55 13.04 25.47
N ALA A 174 5.74 13.93 24.49
CA ALA A 174 4.65 14.69 23.90
C ALA A 174 4.11 13.95 22.67
N GLU A 175 2.96 14.38 22.16
CA GLU A 175 2.41 13.87 20.90
C GLU A 175 3.38 14.18 19.73
N GLY A 176 3.60 13.21 18.83
CA GLY A 176 4.50 13.33 17.69
C GLY A 176 5.32 12.07 17.35
N VAL A 177 6.17 12.21 16.33
CA VAL A 177 7.04 11.15 15.78
C VAL A 177 8.45 11.22 16.39
N TYR A 178 8.95 10.08 16.84
CA TYR A 178 10.26 9.91 17.47
C TYR A 178 11.12 8.91 16.69
N HIS A 179 12.31 9.33 16.25
CA HIS A 179 13.28 8.42 15.64
C HIS A 179 14.04 7.65 16.73
N VAL A 180 13.71 6.38 16.91
CA VAL A 180 14.38 5.48 17.85
C VAL A 180 15.54 4.79 17.13
N MET A 181 16.68 4.69 17.81
CA MET A 181 17.86 3.98 17.34
C MET A 181 18.18 2.85 18.33
N VAL A 182 18.42 1.64 17.79
CA VAL A 182 18.83 0.47 18.57
C VAL A 182 20.01 -0.20 17.87
N ARG A 183 20.94 -0.77 18.64
CA ARG A 183 21.93 -1.71 18.12
C ARG A 183 22.28 -2.78 19.15
N PRO A 184 22.63 -4.01 18.72
CA PRO A 184 23.24 -4.98 19.61
C PRO A 184 24.64 -4.52 20.04
N ALA A 185 25.05 -4.94 21.22
CA ALA A 185 26.36 -4.65 21.79
C ALA A 185 26.84 -5.80 22.71
N THR A 186 28.15 -5.84 22.94
CA THR A 186 28.83 -6.79 23.83
C THR A 186 30.02 -6.11 24.48
N SER A 187 30.45 -6.60 25.64
CA SER A 187 31.70 -6.22 26.28
C SER A 187 32.92 -6.97 25.74
N ASP A 188 32.71 -7.97 24.87
CA ASP A 188 33.76 -8.66 24.14
C ASP A 188 34.41 -7.76 23.08
N ALA A 189 35.72 -7.55 23.20
CA ALA A 189 36.51 -6.70 22.33
C ALA A 189 36.84 -7.31 20.96
N ASP A 190 36.55 -8.60 20.73
CA ASP A 190 36.69 -9.23 19.42
C ASP A 190 35.60 -8.76 18.43
N TYR A 191 34.44 -8.29 18.93
CA TYR A 191 33.30 -7.88 18.09
C TYR A 191 33.37 -6.44 17.59
N ALA A 192 32.94 -6.24 16.34
CA ALA A 192 32.75 -4.92 15.77
C ALA A 192 31.52 -4.23 16.40
N PRO A 193 31.60 -2.94 16.78
CA PRO A 193 30.42 -2.17 17.16
C PRO A 193 29.39 -2.17 16.03
N ALA A 194 28.18 -2.64 16.31
CA ALA A 194 27.13 -2.74 15.31
C ALA A 194 26.70 -1.37 14.79
N ALA A 195 26.15 -1.37 13.57
CA ALA A 195 25.45 -0.22 13.02
C ALA A 195 24.14 0.04 13.78
N TRP A 196 23.70 1.29 13.81
CA TRP A 196 22.40 1.66 14.37
C TRP A 196 21.29 1.29 13.40
N VAL A 197 20.42 0.36 13.82
CA VAL A 197 19.11 0.17 13.20
C VAL A 197 18.19 1.28 13.71
N ARG A 198 17.28 1.76 12.86
CA ARG A 198 16.37 2.89 13.17
C ARG A 198 14.94 2.51 12.88
N ILE A 199 14.02 3.07 13.67
CA ILE A 199 12.58 2.98 13.44
C ILE A 199 11.91 4.30 13.82
N ASN A 200 10.82 4.63 13.12
CA ASN A 200 9.95 5.73 13.50
C ASN A 200 8.91 5.21 14.50
N ALA A 201 8.87 5.80 15.68
CA ALA A 201 7.85 5.51 16.69
C ALA A 201 7.00 6.75 16.91
N LYS A 202 5.75 6.71 16.44
CA LYS A 202 4.74 7.73 16.73
C LYS A 202 4.09 7.40 18.07
N THR A 203 3.78 8.42 18.87
CA THR A 203 2.79 8.29 19.95
C THR A 203 1.41 8.00 19.36
N GLN A 204 0.42 7.70 20.20
CA GLN A 204 -0.96 7.64 19.74
C GLN A 204 -1.46 9.06 19.44
N GLU A 205 -1.98 9.27 18.24
CA GLU A 205 -2.56 10.54 17.80
C GLU A 205 -4.04 10.61 18.24
N SER A 206 -4.46 11.76 18.79
CA SER A 206 -5.87 11.98 19.13
C SER A 206 -6.55 12.89 18.10
N ILE A 207 -7.33 12.28 17.20
CA ILE A 207 -8.17 13.01 16.25
C ILE A 207 -9.17 13.86 17.03
N ALA A 208 -9.20 15.17 16.77
CA ALA A 208 -10.00 16.12 17.52
C ALA A 208 -11.51 15.96 17.25
N ASP A 209 -12.34 16.25 18.25
CA ASP A 209 -13.81 16.12 18.18
C ASP A 209 -14.44 16.98 17.05
N GLU A 210 -13.82 18.12 16.72
CA GLU A 210 -14.21 18.99 15.59
C GLU A 210 -13.95 18.38 14.21
N LEU A 211 -13.19 17.28 14.15
CA LEU A 211 -12.95 16.47 12.95
C LEU A 211 -13.84 15.20 12.91
N ALA A 212 -14.90 15.14 13.73
CA ALA A 212 -15.87 14.05 13.69
C ALA A 212 -16.53 13.92 12.30
N ALA A 213 -16.43 12.73 11.71
CA ALA A 213 -16.93 12.41 10.38
C ALA A 213 -17.18 10.89 10.27
N ASN A 214 -17.78 10.42 9.17
CA ASN A 214 -17.92 8.99 8.91
C ASN A 214 -16.70 8.36 8.22
N SER A 215 -15.78 9.18 7.73
CA SER A 215 -14.50 8.76 7.15
C SER A 215 -13.36 9.55 7.78
N TYR A 216 -12.27 8.88 8.10
CA TYR A 216 -11.03 9.50 8.59
C TYR A 216 -9.94 9.32 7.53
N LEU A 217 -9.46 10.43 6.98
CA LEU A 217 -8.29 10.48 6.11
C LEU A 217 -7.04 10.42 6.99
N ILE A 218 -6.20 9.42 6.77
CA ILE A 218 -4.99 9.15 7.56
C ILE A 218 -3.78 9.16 6.62
N GLU A 219 -2.91 10.17 6.76
CA GLU A 219 -1.73 10.38 5.90
C GLU A 219 -0.47 9.66 6.42
N GLU A 220 -0.47 9.13 7.65
CA GLU A 220 0.67 8.46 8.28
C GLU A 220 0.28 7.15 8.99
N ALA A 221 1.22 6.22 9.12
CA ALA A 221 1.05 5.04 9.96
C ALA A 221 1.20 5.38 11.46
N GLY A 222 0.48 4.65 12.31
CA GLY A 222 0.46 4.91 13.76
C GLY A 222 -0.80 4.42 14.46
N ALA A 223 -0.88 4.67 15.77
CA ALA A 223 -2.10 4.45 16.54
C ALA A 223 -2.93 5.73 16.58
N TYR A 224 -4.23 5.61 16.38
CA TYR A 224 -5.18 6.72 16.30
C TYR A 224 -6.34 6.49 17.26
N VAL A 225 -6.78 7.55 17.94
CA VAL A 225 -8.01 7.56 18.73
C VAL A 225 -8.95 8.71 18.38
N PHE A 226 -10.26 8.46 18.45
CA PHE A 226 -11.30 9.48 18.24
C PHE A 226 -12.52 9.23 19.14
N ALA A 227 -13.24 10.30 19.50
CA ALA A 227 -14.49 10.20 20.25
C ALA A 227 -15.62 9.61 19.36
N PRO A 228 -16.41 8.64 19.85
CA PRO A 228 -17.36 7.89 19.04
C PRO A 228 -18.62 8.71 18.69
N PHE A 229 -18.52 9.61 17.72
CA PHE A 229 -19.63 10.42 17.22
C PHE A 229 -20.30 9.85 15.96
N LYS A 230 -21.60 10.09 15.82
CA LYS A 230 -22.41 9.73 14.65
C LYS A 230 -22.15 10.71 13.50
N GLY A 231 -21.11 10.45 12.71
CA GLY A 231 -20.64 11.38 11.69
C GLY A 231 -20.28 12.75 12.30
N ASN A 232 -20.60 13.83 11.60
CA ASN A 232 -20.34 15.21 12.05
C ASN A 232 -21.42 15.84 12.96
N SER A 233 -22.30 15.02 13.57
CA SER A 233 -23.44 15.54 14.35
C SER A 233 -23.09 16.04 15.75
N GLY A 234 -21.97 15.59 16.33
CA GLY A 234 -21.68 15.73 17.75
C GLY A 234 -22.56 14.84 18.65
N GLU A 235 -23.43 13.99 18.09
CA GLU A 235 -24.21 13.00 18.83
C GLU A 235 -23.35 11.76 19.10
N ALA A 236 -23.20 11.38 20.37
CA ALA A 236 -22.40 10.23 20.76
C ALA A 236 -23.09 8.89 20.42
N VAL A 237 -22.28 7.87 20.16
CA VAL A 237 -22.72 6.47 20.11
C VAL A 237 -22.69 5.93 21.55
N GLU A 238 -23.86 5.74 22.14
CA GLU A 238 -24.01 5.27 23.53
C GLU A 238 -23.86 3.73 23.63
N ASN A 239 -23.64 3.22 24.86
CA ASN A 239 -23.68 1.80 25.21
C ASN A 239 -22.62 0.90 24.53
N ILE A 240 -21.53 1.47 24.04
CA ILE A 240 -20.41 0.73 23.45
C ILE A 240 -19.77 -0.19 24.50
N ALA A 241 -19.77 -1.50 24.23
CA ALA A 241 -19.01 -2.50 24.98
C ALA A 241 -17.62 -2.76 24.38
N GLY A 242 -17.46 -2.53 23.07
CA GLY A 242 -16.18 -2.68 22.38
C GLY A 242 -16.19 -2.16 20.95
N VAL A 243 -15.04 -2.32 20.29
CA VAL A 243 -14.79 -1.91 18.90
C VAL A 243 -14.09 -3.05 18.17
N GLY A 244 -14.34 -3.19 16.87
CA GLY A 244 -13.66 -4.16 16.02
C GLY A 244 -13.42 -3.63 14.60
N LEU A 245 -12.66 -4.39 13.82
CA LEU A 245 -12.53 -4.22 12.37
C LEU A 245 -13.66 -5.03 11.70
N LEU A 246 -14.51 -4.36 10.90
CA LEU A 246 -15.54 -5.01 10.09
C LEU A 246 -14.92 -5.65 8.85
N TRP A 247 -14.13 -4.85 8.12
CA TRP A 247 -13.35 -5.29 6.98
C TRP A 247 -12.20 -4.34 6.68
N GLN A 248 -11.17 -4.85 6.01
CA GLN A 248 -10.13 -4.09 5.30
C GLN A 248 -9.97 -4.61 3.86
N ASP A 249 -9.64 -3.73 2.91
CA ASP A 249 -9.45 -4.11 1.50
C ASP A 249 -7.98 -4.41 1.15
N THR A 250 -7.06 -4.18 2.08
CA THR A 250 -5.66 -4.62 2.04
C THR A 250 -5.37 -5.36 3.35
N PRO A 251 -4.97 -6.64 3.33
CA PRO A 251 -4.70 -7.40 4.56
C PRO A 251 -3.63 -6.75 5.43
N GLY A 252 -3.90 -6.60 6.72
CA GLY A 252 -2.95 -6.01 7.68
C GLY A 252 -2.79 -4.49 7.59
N LEU A 253 -3.66 -3.78 6.87
CA LEU A 253 -3.75 -2.32 6.90
C LEU A 253 -4.07 -1.83 8.32
N ILE A 254 -5.08 -2.43 8.94
CA ILE A 254 -5.43 -2.26 10.35
C ILE A 254 -4.96 -3.49 11.12
N THR A 255 -4.00 -3.30 12.03
CA THR A 255 -3.40 -4.38 12.84
C THR A 255 -4.05 -4.52 14.21
N GLU A 256 -4.63 -3.45 14.74
CA GLU A 256 -5.36 -3.41 16.00
C GLU A 256 -6.61 -2.53 15.85
N ALA A 257 -7.73 -2.95 16.44
CA ALA A 257 -8.93 -2.14 16.63
C ALA A 257 -9.50 -2.42 18.03
N GLY A 258 -9.98 -1.39 18.74
CA GLY A 258 -10.43 -1.55 20.12
C GLY A 258 -10.95 -0.26 20.76
N LEU A 259 -11.30 -0.32 22.05
CA LEU A 259 -11.79 0.81 22.83
C LEU A 259 -10.76 1.18 23.91
N VAL A 260 -10.33 2.44 23.97
CA VAL A 260 -9.38 2.93 24.98
C VAL A 260 -9.92 4.23 25.57
N ASP A 261 -10.09 4.26 26.90
CA ASP A 261 -10.62 5.40 27.66
C ASP A 261 -11.94 5.99 27.11
N GLY A 262 -12.77 5.13 26.49
CA GLY A 262 -14.04 5.50 25.85
C GLY A 262 -13.92 6.04 24.42
N LYS A 263 -12.70 6.26 23.92
CA LYS A 263 -12.43 6.58 22.50
C LYS A 263 -12.34 5.29 21.67
N VAL A 264 -12.77 5.37 20.41
CA VAL A 264 -12.46 4.35 19.39
C VAL A 264 -10.97 4.40 19.10
N ARG A 265 -10.29 3.25 19.08
CA ARG A 265 -8.86 3.14 18.73
C ARG A 265 -8.66 2.22 17.53
N PHE A 266 -7.76 2.59 16.63
CA PHE A 266 -7.22 1.71 15.59
C PHE A 266 -5.72 1.95 15.36
N VAL A 267 -5.03 0.99 14.74
CA VAL A 267 -3.61 1.11 14.37
C VAL A 267 -3.42 0.82 12.89
N VAL A 268 -2.81 1.78 12.18
CA VAL A 268 -2.45 1.68 10.75
C VAL A 268 -1.01 1.21 10.60
N ALA A 269 -0.77 0.24 9.73
CA ALA A 269 0.56 -0.33 9.46
C ALA A 269 1.44 0.56 8.56
N GLU A 270 2.76 0.53 8.78
CA GLU A 270 3.74 1.30 7.99
C GLU A 270 3.85 0.76 6.55
N GLY A 271 3.68 1.65 5.56
CA GLY A 271 3.77 1.33 4.14
C GLY A 271 2.58 0.53 3.57
N VAL A 272 1.48 0.41 4.31
CA VAL A 272 0.25 -0.25 3.83
C VAL A 272 -0.82 0.80 3.54
N TYR A 273 -1.39 0.75 2.34
CA TYR A 273 -2.41 1.70 1.86
C TYR A 273 -3.71 0.97 1.51
N GLY A 274 -4.84 1.68 1.59
CA GLY A 274 -6.16 1.16 1.27
C GLY A 274 -7.26 1.72 2.16
N ASN A 275 -8.21 0.85 2.47
CA ASN A 275 -9.46 1.17 3.16
C ASN A 275 -9.79 0.13 4.23
N ALA A 276 -10.35 0.60 5.34
CA ALA A 276 -10.95 -0.24 6.35
C ALA A 276 -12.26 0.35 6.86
N VAL A 277 -13.11 -0.48 7.45
CA VAL A 277 -14.27 -0.04 8.23
C VAL A 277 -14.13 -0.58 9.64
N VAL A 278 -14.02 0.31 10.62
CA VAL A 278 -14.06 -0.03 12.05
C VAL A 278 -15.47 0.21 12.59
N TYR A 279 -15.90 -0.58 13.56
CA TYR A 279 -17.26 -0.50 14.12
C TYR A 279 -17.25 -0.56 15.64
N ALA A 280 -18.21 0.13 16.25
CA ALA A 280 -18.51 0.03 17.68
C ALA A 280 -19.71 -0.89 17.89
N TYR A 281 -19.67 -1.71 18.94
CA TYR A 281 -20.69 -2.70 19.24
C TYR A 281 -21.13 -2.69 20.70
N GLY A 282 -22.37 -3.13 20.94
CA GLY A 282 -23.01 -3.19 22.25
C GLY A 282 -22.72 -4.48 23.02
N ALA A 283 -23.51 -4.74 24.07
CA ALA A 283 -23.35 -5.90 24.93
C ALA A 283 -23.60 -7.25 24.22
N GLY A 284 -24.29 -7.24 23.08
CA GLY A 284 -24.45 -8.39 22.19
C GLY A 284 -23.22 -8.74 21.34
N GLY A 285 -22.14 -7.95 21.41
CA GLY A 285 -20.94 -8.18 20.59
C GLY A 285 -21.20 -7.86 19.12
N ASN A 286 -20.61 -8.62 18.20
CA ASN A 286 -20.73 -8.39 16.76
C ASN A 286 -22.16 -8.56 16.19
N GLU A 287 -23.11 -9.11 16.96
CA GLU A 287 -24.54 -9.13 16.63
C GLU A 287 -25.28 -7.82 16.98
N GLU A 288 -24.63 -6.88 17.69
CA GLU A 288 -25.19 -5.59 18.11
C GLU A 288 -24.28 -4.42 17.67
N ILE A 289 -24.14 -4.21 16.35
CA ILE A 289 -23.39 -3.07 15.81
C ILE A 289 -24.17 -1.77 16.03
N LEU A 290 -23.50 -0.76 16.59
CA LEU A 290 -24.09 0.52 17.01
C LEU A 290 -23.77 1.65 16.01
N TRP A 291 -22.56 1.65 15.48
CA TRP A 291 -22.11 2.55 14.40
C TRP A 291 -20.82 2.00 13.77
N SER A 292 -20.43 2.55 12.62
CA SER A 292 -19.17 2.24 11.94
C SER A 292 -18.63 3.43 11.15
N TRP A 293 -17.31 3.47 11.02
CA TRP A 293 -16.53 4.55 10.40
C TRP A 293 -15.53 3.96 9.40
N HIS A 294 -15.36 4.64 8.27
CA HIS A 294 -14.34 4.36 7.26
C HIS A 294 -12.98 4.95 7.71
N VAL A 295 -11.92 4.16 7.60
CA VAL A 295 -10.53 4.61 7.70
C VAL A 295 -9.93 4.56 6.30
N TRP A 296 -9.41 5.69 5.83
CA TRP A 296 -8.87 5.86 4.49
C TRP A 296 -7.39 6.21 4.56
N VAL A 297 -6.55 5.34 4.00
CA VAL A 297 -5.08 5.48 4.01
C VAL A 297 -4.60 5.51 2.56
N PRO A 298 -4.60 6.68 1.88
CA PRO A 298 -4.17 6.78 0.49
C PRO A 298 -2.64 6.76 0.35
N GLU A 299 -2.16 6.34 -0.82
CA GLU A 299 -0.73 6.35 -1.20
C GLU A 299 -0.28 7.71 -1.75
N GLN A 300 -1.23 8.47 -2.32
CA GLN A 300 -1.03 9.83 -2.82
C GLN A 300 -1.82 10.83 -1.98
N GLN A 301 -1.29 12.05 -1.83
CA GLN A 301 -1.96 13.11 -1.08
C GLN A 301 -3.31 13.52 -1.71
N VAL A 302 -4.31 13.73 -0.86
CA VAL A 302 -5.62 14.24 -1.26
C VAL A 302 -5.56 15.76 -1.42
N GLU A 303 -5.50 16.23 -2.66
CA GLU A 303 -5.41 17.67 -2.97
C GLU A 303 -6.79 18.31 -3.14
N SER A 304 -6.86 19.61 -2.81
CA SER A 304 -8.04 20.45 -2.94
C SER A 304 -7.98 21.29 -4.22
N LEU A 305 -8.80 20.96 -5.22
CA LEU A 305 -8.72 21.53 -6.57
C LEU A 305 -9.91 22.48 -6.87
N PRO A 306 -9.67 23.74 -7.27
CA PRO A 306 -10.74 24.74 -7.43
C PRO A 306 -11.60 24.52 -8.67
N MET A 307 -12.92 24.54 -8.49
CA MET A 307 -13.92 24.43 -9.55
C MET A 307 -14.46 25.80 -9.98
N ILE A 308 -14.82 25.93 -11.26
CA ILE A 308 -15.54 27.09 -11.83
C ILE A 308 -16.93 27.32 -11.19
N THR A 309 -17.46 26.31 -10.48
CA THR A 309 -18.70 26.37 -9.70
C THR A 309 -18.54 26.98 -8.31
N GLY A 310 -17.30 27.24 -7.87
CA GLY A 310 -16.96 27.89 -6.60
C GLY A 310 -16.47 26.95 -5.51
N PHE A 311 -16.82 25.66 -5.58
CA PHE A 311 -16.33 24.62 -4.67
C PHE A 311 -14.85 24.27 -4.93
N ASN A 312 -14.20 23.63 -3.96
CA ASN A 312 -13.01 22.82 -4.21
C ASN A 312 -13.38 21.34 -4.22
N VAL A 313 -12.75 20.52 -5.07
CA VAL A 313 -13.01 19.07 -5.20
C VAL A 313 -11.74 18.27 -4.95
N MET A 314 -11.88 17.07 -4.38
CA MET A 314 -10.76 16.14 -4.23
C MET A 314 -10.15 15.73 -5.59
N ASN A 315 -8.83 15.59 -5.64
CA ASN A 315 -8.10 15.06 -6.80
C ASN A 315 -8.39 13.57 -7.10
N MET A 316 -8.90 12.81 -6.12
CA MET A 316 -9.24 11.39 -6.26
C MET A 316 -10.63 11.05 -5.70
N ASN A 317 -11.10 9.81 -5.89
CA ASN A 317 -12.37 9.34 -5.32
C ASN A 317 -12.23 9.04 -3.83
N LEU A 318 -13.34 9.09 -3.08
CA LEU A 318 -13.34 8.71 -1.67
C LEU A 318 -12.96 7.22 -1.54
N GLY A 319 -11.87 6.96 -0.81
CA GLY A 319 -11.30 5.62 -0.67
C GLY A 319 -10.40 5.15 -1.83
N ALA A 320 -10.03 6.01 -2.77
CA ALA A 320 -8.97 5.73 -3.74
C ALA A 320 -7.59 5.90 -3.09
N THR A 321 -6.57 5.13 -3.48
CA THR A 321 -5.19 5.38 -2.99
C THR A 321 -4.40 6.32 -3.89
N THR A 322 -4.90 6.63 -5.09
CA THR A 322 -4.18 7.33 -6.16
C THR A 322 -5.13 8.18 -7.01
N ALA A 323 -4.62 9.25 -7.61
CA ALA A 323 -5.33 10.04 -8.63
C ALA A 323 -4.96 9.63 -10.09
N ALA A 324 -4.17 8.56 -10.26
CA ALA A 324 -3.63 8.16 -11.55
C ALA A 324 -4.70 7.67 -12.56
N ALA A 325 -4.58 8.13 -13.81
CA ALA A 325 -5.38 7.61 -14.92
C ALA A 325 -4.84 6.26 -15.41
N ALA A 326 -5.75 5.37 -15.79
CA ALA A 326 -5.46 3.95 -16.03
C ALA A 326 -4.79 3.23 -14.84
N ASP A 327 -5.14 3.63 -13.61
CA ASP A 327 -4.95 2.82 -12.41
C ASP A 327 -6.33 2.43 -11.84
N VAL A 328 -6.48 1.17 -11.41
CA VAL A 328 -7.71 0.69 -10.77
C VAL A 328 -7.85 1.24 -9.36
N ASN A 329 -6.74 1.52 -8.68
CA ASN A 329 -6.73 2.06 -7.33
C ASN A 329 -7.29 3.50 -7.26
N ALA A 330 -7.47 4.16 -8.40
CA ALA A 330 -8.16 5.45 -8.51
C ALA A 330 -9.70 5.34 -8.38
N TYR A 331 -10.27 4.14 -8.53
CA TYR A 331 -11.73 3.94 -8.54
C TYR A 331 -12.37 4.25 -7.18
N GLY A 332 -11.66 3.96 -6.10
CA GLY A 332 -12.12 4.15 -4.73
C GLY A 332 -13.29 3.25 -4.34
N LEU A 333 -14.08 3.69 -3.36
CA LEU A 333 -15.20 2.94 -2.81
C LEU A 333 -16.54 3.36 -3.42
N SER A 334 -17.52 2.46 -3.31
CA SER A 334 -18.89 2.64 -3.79
C SER A 334 -19.85 2.80 -2.62
N TYR A 335 -20.75 3.78 -2.67
CA TYR A 335 -21.72 4.07 -1.60
C TYR A 335 -23.14 3.98 -2.14
N GLN A 336 -24.05 3.27 -1.45
CA GLN A 336 -25.48 3.40 -1.73
C GLN A 336 -25.94 4.81 -1.30
N TRP A 337 -26.82 5.44 -2.08
CA TRP A 337 -27.11 6.86 -1.85
C TRP A 337 -27.77 7.09 -0.49
N GLY A 338 -27.25 8.03 0.29
CA GLY A 338 -27.72 8.31 1.64
C GLY A 338 -27.11 7.43 2.75
N ARG A 339 -26.27 6.44 2.42
CA ARG A 339 -25.53 5.65 3.42
C ARG A 339 -24.14 6.23 3.66
N LYS A 340 -23.65 6.05 4.89
CA LYS A 340 -22.25 6.30 5.27
C LYS A 340 -21.31 5.13 4.92
N ASP A 341 -21.86 3.93 4.76
CA ASP A 341 -21.09 2.69 4.69
C ASP A 341 -20.57 2.43 3.26
N PRO A 342 -19.27 2.14 3.09
CA PRO A 342 -18.71 1.79 1.79
C PRO A 342 -18.85 0.32 1.42
N PHE A 343 -18.85 0.07 0.12
CA PHE A 343 -18.57 -1.20 -0.55
C PHE A 343 -17.30 -1.06 -1.40
N THR A 344 -16.57 -2.16 -1.64
CA THR A 344 -15.32 -2.10 -2.41
C THR A 344 -15.51 -1.69 -3.87
N GLY A 345 -14.47 -1.11 -4.45
CA GLY A 345 -14.40 -0.86 -5.90
C GLY A 345 -14.23 -2.13 -6.73
N MET A 346 -14.23 -1.99 -8.05
CA MET A 346 -13.94 -3.10 -8.97
C MET A 346 -12.44 -3.43 -8.93
N PRO A 347 -12.03 -4.72 -8.98
CA PRO A 347 -10.63 -5.13 -8.90
C PRO A 347 -9.85 -4.99 -10.22
N THR A 348 -10.50 -4.50 -11.29
CA THR A 348 -9.91 -4.37 -12.64
C THR A 348 -10.32 -3.07 -13.33
N LEU A 349 -9.43 -2.53 -14.18
CA LEU A 349 -9.68 -1.37 -15.06
C LEU A 349 -10.75 -1.61 -16.14
N THR A 350 -11.03 -2.88 -16.45
CA THR A 350 -12.06 -3.28 -17.41
C THR A 350 -12.91 -4.38 -16.81
N GLY A 351 -14.21 -4.34 -17.08
CA GLY A 351 -15.17 -5.31 -16.57
C GLY A 351 -15.94 -6.02 -17.68
N THR A 352 -16.62 -7.09 -17.29
CA THR A 352 -17.71 -7.69 -18.05
C THR A 352 -18.95 -7.74 -17.17
N SER A 353 -20.10 -8.11 -17.72
CA SER A 353 -21.32 -8.34 -16.95
C SER A 353 -21.18 -9.38 -15.82
N SER A 354 -20.08 -10.15 -15.79
CA SER A 354 -19.78 -11.18 -14.80
C SER A 354 -18.68 -10.78 -13.79
N THR A 355 -18.25 -9.52 -13.75
CA THR A 355 -17.18 -9.09 -12.83
C THR A 355 -17.66 -9.09 -11.36
N VAL A 356 -16.76 -9.51 -10.47
CA VAL A 356 -16.95 -9.56 -9.01
C VAL A 356 -16.28 -8.37 -8.32
N ALA A 357 -16.56 -8.17 -7.03
CA ALA A 357 -15.94 -7.11 -6.23
C ALA A 357 -14.46 -7.39 -5.92
N LYS A 358 -13.72 -6.36 -5.46
CA LYS A 358 -12.44 -6.59 -4.78
C LYS A 358 -12.73 -7.30 -3.44
N PRO A 359 -12.03 -8.39 -3.10
CA PRO A 359 -12.22 -9.11 -1.84
C PRO A 359 -11.95 -8.21 -0.63
N ILE A 360 -12.57 -8.57 0.49
CA ILE A 360 -12.38 -7.94 1.79
C ILE A 360 -11.82 -8.94 2.79
N TYR A 361 -11.17 -8.44 3.84
CA TYR A 361 -10.49 -9.27 4.84
C TYR A 361 -10.88 -8.86 6.26
N ASN A 362 -10.91 -9.83 7.17
CA ASN A 362 -11.00 -9.54 8.61
C ASN A 362 -9.63 -9.14 9.21
N ILE A 363 -9.53 -9.04 10.53
CA ILE A 363 -8.28 -8.63 11.21
C ILE A 363 -7.21 -9.73 11.19
N ASP A 364 -7.62 -11.00 11.18
CA ASP A 364 -6.77 -12.18 11.05
C ASP A 364 -6.29 -12.43 9.60
N GLY A 365 -6.80 -11.64 8.64
CA GLY A 365 -6.45 -11.72 7.21
C GLY A 365 -7.25 -12.76 6.42
N GLU A 366 -8.32 -13.32 6.98
CA GLU A 366 -9.22 -14.24 6.29
C GLU A 366 -10.11 -13.47 5.30
N GLU A 367 -10.28 -14.03 4.10
CA GLU A 367 -11.07 -13.45 3.01
C GLU A 367 -12.59 -13.63 3.22
N GLY A 368 -13.37 -12.60 2.89
CA GLY A 368 -14.83 -12.58 2.99
C GLY A 368 -15.52 -11.78 1.89
N GLU A 369 -16.85 -11.77 1.92
CA GLU A 369 -17.74 -11.10 0.97
C GLU A 369 -18.77 -10.23 1.72
N PHE A 370 -19.45 -9.33 1.00
CA PHE A 370 -20.55 -8.53 1.56
C PHE A 370 -21.88 -9.29 1.52
N ASP A 371 -22.66 -9.22 2.59
CA ASP A 371 -24.02 -9.79 2.64
C ASP A 371 -24.99 -9.05 1.71
N VAL A 372 -26.09 -9.70 1.29
CA VAL A 372 -27.10 -9.08 0.43
C VAL A 372 -28.52 -9.22 1.00
N ALA A 373 -29.13 -8.10 1.37
CA ALA A 373 -30.54 -8.01 1.77
C ALA A 373 -31.44 -7.80 0.55
N VAL A 374 -32.27 -8.79 0.21
CA VAL A 374 -33.08 -8.82 -1.03
C VAL A 374 -34.40 -8.04 -0.98
N THR A 375 -34.61 -7.19 0.03
CA THR A 375 -35.81 -6.34 0.20
C THR A 375 -35.41 -4.99 0.80
N PRO A 376 -36.18 -3.90 0.61
CA PRO A 376 -35.84 -2.58 1.18
C PRO A 376 -35.78 -2.62 2.71
N GLN A 377 -34.81 -1.93 3.30
CA GLN A 377 -34.51 -1.95 4.74
C GLN A 377 -34.67 -0.57 5.38
N SER A 378 -34.65 -0.47 6.71
CA SER A 378 -34.64 0.84 7.39
C SER A 378 -33.21 1.39 7.51
N VAL A 379 -33.08 2.67 7.87
CA VAL A 379 -31.76 3.28 8.13
C VAL A 379 -31.09 2.60 9.32
N GLU A 380 -31.85 2.29 10.37
CA GLU A 380 -31.40 1.57 11.56
C GLU A 380 -30.87 0.17 11.22
N PHE A 381 -31.55 -0.56 10.31
CA PHE A 381 -31.02 -1.83 9.81
C PHE A 381 -29.64 -1.64 9.18
N THR A 382 -29.44 -0.63 8.32
CA THR A 382 -28.14 -0.41 7.67
C THR A 382 -27.05 0.08 8.61
N ILE A 383 -27.39 0.76 9.70
CA ILE A 383 -26.45 1.12 10.78
C ILE A 383 -25.98 -0.12 11.54
N ALA A 384 -26.91 -1.05 11.83
CA ALA A 384 -26.62 -2.31 12.50
C ALA A 384 -26.01 -3.40 11.59
N ASN A 385 -26.13 -3.24 10.26
CA ASN A 385 -25.66 -4.19 9.25
C ASN A 385 -24.83 -3.45 8.18
N PRO A 386 -23.72 -2.76 8.55
CA PRO A 386 -22.94 -1.94 7.63
C PRO A 386 -22.36 -2.73 6.45
N GLY A 387 -21.98 -4.00 6.68
CA GLY A 387 -21.48 -4.92 5.66
C GLY A 387 -22.54 -5.53 4.74
N THR A 388 -23.83 -5.20 4.92
CA THR A 388 -24.91 -5.72 4.07
C THR A 388 -25.29 -4.72 2.97
N PHE A 389 -25.18 -5.15 1.73
CA PHE A 389 -25.73 -4.45 0.57
C PHE A 389 -27.24 -4.66 0.48
N VAL A 390 -28.03 -3.60 0.32
CA VAL A 390 -29.49 -3.72 0.18
C VAL A 390 -29.88 -3.68 -1.30
N ALA A 391 -30.19 -4.84 -1.88
CA ALA A 391 -30.53 -5.03 -3.30
C ALA A 391 -31.96 -5.59 -3.46
N PRO A 392 -33.00 -4.73 -3.52
CA PRO A 392 -34.40 -5.14 -3.38
C PRO A 392 -34.98 -5.79 -4.64
N TYR A 393 -34.50 -6.98 -5.00
CA TYR A 393 -34.84 -7.69 -6.23
C TYR A 393 -36.33 -8.03 -6.33
N GLY A 394 -36.91 -7.86 -7.53
CA GLY A 394 -38.33 -8.08 -7.80
C GLY A 394 -39.28 -6.98 -7.32
N THR A 395 -38.78 -5.95 -6.63
CA THR A 395 -39.57 -4.75 -6.28
C THR A 395 -39.50 -3.70 -7.41
N ASP A 396 -39.84 -2.44 -7.13
CA ASP A 396 -39.66 -1.35 -8.10
C ASP A 396 -38.21 -0.81 -8.19
N TYR A 397 -37.25 -1.43 -7.49
CA TYR A 397 -35.78 -1.24 -7.56
C TYR A 397 -35.22 0.17 -7.24
N ALA A 398 -36.07 1.20 -7.12
CA ALA A 398 -35.69 2.61 -7.08
C ALA A 398 -34.81 3.04 -5.88
N ASP A 399 -35.09 2.50 -4.70
CA ASP A 399 -34.49 2.89 -3.43
C ASP A 399 -34.19 1.63 -2.61
N TRP A 400 -33.12 1.68 -1.80
CA TRP A 400 -32.84 0.66 -0.80
C TRP A 400 -33.64 0.89 0.49
N CYS A 401 -34.02 2.14 0.76
CA CYS A 401 -34.70 2.48 1.99
C CYS A 401 -36.20 2.15 1.89
N SER A 402 -36.69 1.42 2.89
CA SER A 402 -38.11 1.10 3.11
C SER A 402 -38.97 2.33 3.40
N THR A 403 -38.36 3.46 3.79
CA THR A 403 -38.98 4.78 3.90
C THR A 403 -38.01 5.81 3.33
N SER A 404 -38.22 6.22 2.08
CA SER A 404 -37.40 7.22 1.37
C SER A 404 -37.21 8.47 2.21
N ASP A 405 -35.96 8.78 2.56
CA ASP A 405 -35.56 10.04 3.18
C ASP A 405 -34.58 10.78 2.26
N ASP A 406 -34.99 11.98 1.86
CA ASP A 406 -34.25 12.87 0.98
C ASP A 406 -33.20 13.70 1.76
N GLY A 407 -33.29 13.69 3.09
CA GLY A 407 -32.38 14.38 4.02
C GLY A 407 -31.11 13.62 4.37
N LEU A 408 -30.96 12.35 3.95
CA LEU A 408 -29.86 11.48 4.39
C LEU A 408 -28.44 12.02 4.10
N TRP A 409 -28.27 12.78 3.00
CA TRP A 409 -27.02 13.52 2.71
C TRP A 409 -27.18 15.05 2.79
N GLY A 410 -28.17 15.52 3.54
CA GLY A 410 -28.30 16.92 3.96
C GLY A 410 -28.84 17.91 2.90
N ASN A 411 -29.35 17.45 1.75
CA ASN A 411 -29.92 18.33 0.71
C ASN A 411 -31.23 17.84 0.08
N PRO A 412 -32.33 17.72 0.87
CA PRO A 412 -33.63 17.25 0.37
C PRO A 412 -34.26 18.17 -0.68
N ASN A 413 -33.76 19.41 -0.81
CA ASN A 413 -34.23 20.41 -1.77
C ASN A 413 -33.16 20.75 -2.83
N GLY A 414 -32.14 19.90 -3.01
CA GLY A 414 -31.01 20.15 -3.93
C GLY A 414 -31.39 20.16 -5.42
N ASN A 415 -32.63 19.78 -5.74
CA ASN A 415 -33.19 19.79 -7.08
C ASN A 415 -33.74 21.15 -7.53
N TYR A 416 -33.94 22.11 -6.62
CA TYR A 416 -34.49 23.43 -6.96
C TYR A 416 -33.42 24.29 -7.64
N ARG A 417 -33.62 24.52 -8.95
CA ARG A 417 -32.74 25.25 -9.86
C ARG A 417 -33.45 26.48 -10.40
N GLU A 418 -32.77 27.63 -10.37
CA GLU A 418 -33.27 28.88 -10.95
C GLU A 418 -33.62 28.70 -12.45
N GLN A 419 -34.79 29.17 -12.88
CA GLN A 419 -35.27 28.96 -14.25
C GLN A 419 -34.35 29.61 -15.29
N GLY A 420 -33.80 28.81 -16.21
CA GLY A 420 -32.87 29.27 -17.27
C GLY A 420 -31.44 29.56 -16.80
N SER A 421 -31.16 29.42 -15.50
CA SER A 421 -29.85 29.60 -14.87
C SER A 421 -29.17 28.23 -14.67
N LEU A 422 -27.93 28.24 -14.16
CA LEU A 422 -27.19 27.05 -13.71
C LEU A 422 -26.99 27.01 -12.19
N LYS A 423 -27.59 27.96 -11.48
CA LYS A 423 -27.54 28.06 -10.02
C LYS A 423 -28.68 27.24 -9.41
N TYR A 424 -28.33 26.47 -8.39
CA TYR A 424 -29.26 25.76 -7.52
C TYR A 424 -29.45 26.58 -6.24
N GLU A 425 -30.66 26.58 -5.70
CA GLU A 425 -31.02 27.43 -4.55
C GLU A 425 -30.60 26.81 -3.22
N ASN A 426 -30.60 25.47 -3.12
CA ASN A 426 -30.12 24.74 -1.95
C ASN A 426 -28.92 23.84 -2.31
N LEU A 427 -27.86 23.97 -1.51
CA LEU A 427 -26.60 23.21 -1.63
C LEU A 427 -26.49 22.12 -0.54
N GLY A 428 -27.36 22.19 0.47
CA GLY A 428 -27.30 21.36 1.67
C GLY A 428 -26.04 21.56 2.50
N GLU A 429 -26.01 20.86 3.63
CA GLU A 429 -24.93 20.84 4.60
C GLU A 429 -24.44 19.39 4.81
N LYS A 430 -23.31 19.20 5.48
CA LYS A 430 -22.81 17.87 5.84
C LYS A 430 -23.69 17.27 6.95
N SER A 431 -24.17 16.05 6.75
CA SER A 431 -25.12 15.38 7.65
C SER A 431 -24.55 14.10 8.25
N MET A 432 -25.18 13.56 9.30
CA MET A 432 -24.65 12.40 10.04
C MET A 432 -24.45 11.11 9.20
N TYR A 433 -25.00 11.00 7.99
CA TYR A 433 -24.76 9.86 7.09
C TYR A 433 -23.89 10.22 5.87
N ASP A 434 -23.38 11.45 5.78
CA ASP A 434 -22.42 11.86 4.75
C ASP A 434 -21.09 11.09 4.91
N PRO A 435 -20.66 10.31 3.91
CA PRO A 435 -19.47 9.44 4.04
C PRO A 435 -18.13 10.19 3.96
N CYS A 436 -18.08 11.46 3.58
CA CYS A 436 -16.81 12.16 3.38
C CYS A 436 -16.07 12.44 4.70
N PRO A 437 -14.76 12.74 4.67
CA PRO A 437 -14.03 13.20 5.85
C PRO A 437 -14.48 14.56 6.39
N ALA A 438 -13.92 14.99 7.52
CA ALA A 438 -14.11 16.35 8.04
C ALA A 438 -13.55 17.41 7.06
N GLY A 439 -14.17 18.59 7.02
CA GLY A 439 -13.91 19.62 6.00
C GLY A 439 -14.47 19.31 4.61
N TRP A 440 -14.95 18.08 4.37
CA TRP A 440 -15.44 17.60 3.09
C TRP A 440 -16.88 17.07 3.17
N ARG A 441 -17.63 17.12 2.07
CA ARG A 441 -19.00 16.59 1.98
C ARG A 441 -19.32 16.02 0.60
N VAL A 442 -20.40 15.24 0.51
CA VAL A 442 -20.96 14.80 -0.78
C VAL A 442 -21.38 16.05 -1.57
N PRO A 443 -20.95 16.20 -2.84
CA PRO A 443 -21.18 17.42 -3.59
C PRO A 443 -22.67 17.69 -3.84
N PRO A 444 -23.13 18.94 -3.82
CA PRO A 444 -24.41 19.28 -4.44
C PRO A 444 -24.29 19.13 -5.96
N ILE A 445 -25.41 18.85 -6.64
CA ILE A 445 -25.43 18.71 -8.10
C ILE A 445 -24.94 19.99 -8.81
N MET A 446 -24.99 21.14 -8.12
CA MET A 446 -24.38 22.39 -8.57
C MET A 446 -22.88 22.29 -8.83
N ALA A 447 -22.13 21.48 -8.08
CA ALA A 447 -20.68 21.30 -8.26
C ALA A 447 -20.35 20.75 -9.65
N PHE A 448 -21.11 19.74 -10.11
CA PHE A 448 -20.96 19.14 -11.44
C PHE A 448 -21.62 19.94 -12.56
N SER A 449 -22.46 20.93 -12.25
CA SER A 449 -23.34 21.63 -13.22
C SER A 449 -22.62 22.31 -14.40
N LYS A 450 -21.30 22.50 -14.32
CA LYS A 450 -20.45 23.07 -15.36
C LYS A 450 -19.64 22.05 -16.17
N PHE A 451 -19.73 20.76 -15.86
CA PHE A 451 -19.14 19.70 -16.69
C PHE A 451 -19.87 19.52 -18.03
N THR A 452 -21.07 20.10 -18.16
CA THR A 452 -21.73 20.34 -19.45
C THR A 452 -22.21 21.79 -19.55
N SER A 453 -22.22 22.33 -20.78
CA SER A 453 -22.66 23.70 -21.08
C SER A 453 -24.11 24.03 -20.66
N THR A 454 -24.95 23.02 -20.46
CA THR A 454 -26.38 23.12 -20.11
C THR A 454 -26.70 22.66 -18.68
N GLY A 455 -25.77 21.97 -18.00
CA GLY A 455 -26.04 21.23 -16.76
C GLY A 455 -26.97 20.03 -16.95
N ALA A 456 -27.07 19.50 -18.17
CA ALA A 456 -27.86 18.34 -18.54
C ALA A 456 -26.99 17.37 -19.38
N ALA A 457 -27.60 16.33 -19.95
CA ALA A 457 -26.91 15.39 -20.84
C ALA A 457 -26.47 16.06 -22.15
N ILE A 458 -25.22 15.80 -22.54
CA ILE A 458 -24.63 16.12 -23.84
C ILE A 458 -24.25 14.79 -24.51
N MET A 459 -24.60 14.66 -25.78
CA MET A 459 -24.37 13.45 -26.58
C MET A 459 -23.70 13.81 -27.90
N GLY A 460 -22.60 13.12 -28.23
CA GLY A 460 -21.88 13.26 -29.50
C GLY A 460 -21.13 14.58 -29.73
N ASP A 461 -21.04 15.48 -28.75
CA ASP A 461 -20.42 16.79 -28.90
C ASP A 461 -19.55 17.19 -27.70
N TYR A 462 -18.28 16.80 -27.75
CA TYR A 462 -17.29 17.11 -26.70
C TYR A 462 -17.12 18.63 -26.47
N SER A 463 -17.33 19.48 -27.48
CA SER A 463 -17.19 20.94 -27.35
C SER A 463 -18.21 21.58 -26.39
N LYS A 464 -19.25 20.84 -26.00
CA LYS A 464 -20.26 21.22 -25.01
C LYS A 464 -20.02 20.61 -23.62
N THR A 465 -18.89 19.94 -23.40
CA THR A 465 -18.48 19.29 -22.14
C THR A 465 -17.22 19.93 -21.55
N ALA A 466 -16.85 19.55 -20.33
CA ALA A 466 -15.58 19.94 -19.71
C ALA A 466 -14.46 18.88 -19.88
N VAL A 467 -14.64 17.85 -20.72
CA VAL A 467 -13.58 16.87 -20.99
C VAL A 467 -12.35 17.60 -21.54
N ALA A 468 -11.19 17.30 -20.97
CA ALA A 468 -9.92 17.90 -21.37
C ALA A 468 -9.23 17.05 -22.45
N ASP A 469 -8.63 17.73 -23.44
CA ASP A 469 -7.57 17.16 -24.26
C ASP A 469 -6.45 16.71 -23.32
N ARG A 470 -6.23 15.40 -23.27
CA ARG A 470 -5.18 14.76 -22.47
C ARG A 470 -4.16 14.04 -23.35
N ASN A 471 -4.54 13.67 -24.57
CA ASN A 471 -3.65 13.01 -25.51
C ASN A 471 -2.60 13.98 -26.10
N GLY A 472 -2.91 15.29 -26.15
CA GLY A 472 -2.04 16.37 -26.59
C GLY A 472 -2.08 16.72 -28.10
N ASP A 473 -3.06 16.21 -28.85
CA ASP A 473 -3.21 16.44 -30.30
C ASP A 473 -3.94 17.74 -30.67
N GLY A 474 -4.59 18.40 -29.71
CA GLY A 474 -5.34 19.64 -29.89
C GLY A 474 -6.85 19.45 -30.12
N VAL A 475 -7.38 18.24 -30.06
CA VAL A 475 -8.80 17.91 -30.28
C VAL A 475 -9.34 17.09 -29.10
N VAL A 476 -10.43 17.55 -28.48
CA VAL A 476 -11.15 16.73 -27.48
C VAL A 476 -12.05 15.72 -28.20
N ASP A 477 -11.71 14.44 -28.14
CA ASP A 477 -12.48 13.39 -28.82
C ASP A 477 -12.56 12.04 -28.06
N THR A 478 -12.81 10.94 -28.78
CA THR A 478 -12.90 9.60 -28.20
C THR A 478 -11.58 9.06 -27.65
N ASN A 479 -10.44 9.61 -28.07
CA ASN A 479 -9.10 9.15 -27.69
C ASN A 479 -8.63 9.70 -26.33
N ASP A 480 -9.30 10.71 -25.77
CA ASP A 480 -9.08 11.20 -24.40
C ASP A 480 -9.68 10.29 -23.32
N TYR A 481 -10.49 9.29 -23.71
CA TYR A 481 -11.05 8.33 -22.78
C TYR A 481 -10.03 7.25 -22.42
N ASN A 482 -9.64 7.21 -21.15
CA ASN A 482 -8.66 6.24 -20.63
C ASN A 482 -9.20 5.59 -19.34
N TYR A 483 -10.20 4.73 -19.48
CA TYR A 483 -10.99 4.13 -18.38
C TYR A 483 -11.62 5.18 -17.46
N GLY A 484 -11.97 6.34 -18.04
CA GLY A 484 -12.35 7.57 -17.35
C GLY A 484 -12.02 8.78 -18.24
N TYR A 485 -12.33 9.98 -17.75
CA TYR A 485 -12.00 11.24 -18.43
C TYR A 485 -11.23 12.17 -17.49
N TYR A 486 -10.31 12.97 -18.03
CA TYR A 486 -9.90 14.19 -17.34
C TYR A 486 -10.98 15.27 -17.54
N MET A 487 -11.48 15.83 -16.44
CA MET A 487 -12.44 16.93 -16.45
C MET A 487 -11.73 18.23 -16.08
N THR A 488 -12.01 19.29 -16.85
CA THR A 488 -11.54 20.66 -16.59
C THR A 488 -12.37 21.28 -15.47
N LEU A 489 -11.71 21.58 -14.36
CA LEU A 489 -12.34 22.13 -13.17
C LEU A 489 -12.44 23.66 -13.25
N SER A 490 -11.34 24.32 -13.57
CA SER A 490 -11.24 25.78 -13.70
C SER A 490 -9.95 26.17 -14.43
N GLY A 491 -10.03 27.08 -15.41
CA GLY A 491 -8.85 27.50 -16.18
C GLY A 491 -8.15 26.33 -16.86
N THR A 492 -6.90 26.04 -16.45
CA THR A 492 -6.11 24.88 -16.90
C THR A 492 -6.07 23.74 -15.89
N THR A 493 -6.73 23.87 -14.73
CA THR A 493 -6.80 22.82 -13.71
C THR A 493 -7.73 21.71 -14.17
N THR A 494 -7.21 20.49 -14.26
CA THR A 494 -7.96 19.28 -14.62
C THR A 494 -7.77 18.21 -13.54
N THR A 495 -8.68 17.25 -13.45
CA THR A 495 -8.49 16.04 -12.63
C THR A 495 -9.14 14.82 -13.28
N PHE A 496 -8.64 13.62 -12.97
CA PHE A 496 -9.14 12.38 -13.56
C PHE A 496 -10.35 11.85 -12.80
N PHE A 497 -11.48 11.73 -13.50
CA PHE A 497 -12.68 11.03 -13.05
C PHE A 497 -12.68 9.61 -13.66
N PRO A 498 -12.33 8.56 -12.91
CA PRO A 498 -12.40 7.18 -13.40
C PRO A 498 -13.83 6.71 -13.70
N ALA A 499 -13.95 5.78 -14.63
CA ALA A 499 -15.15 5.02 -14.91
C ALA A 499 -15.23 3.77 -14.02
N ALA A 500 -15.34 4.01 -12.71
CA ALA A 500 -15.36 2.99 -11.66
C ALA A 500 -16.58 2.04 -11.68
N SER A 501 -17.55 2.30 -12.56
CA SER A 501 -18.84 1.62 -12.61
C SER A 501 -19.65 1.78 -11.32
N ARG A 502 -20.54 0.83 -11.02
CA ARG A 502 -21.40 0.79 -9.83
C ARG A 502 -21.71 -0.65 -9.43
N TRP A 503 -21.96 -0.90 -8.15
CA TRP A 503 -22.75 -2.06 -7.74
C TRP A 503 -24.18 -1.84 -8.20
N TYR A 504 -24.79 -2.83 -8.85
CA TYR A 504 -26.13 -2.70 -9.40
C TYR A 504 -27.19 -3.11 -8.37
N GLY A 505 -28.08 -2.17 -8.04
CA GLY A 505 -29.08 -2.29 -6.96
C GLY A 505 -30.11 -3.40 -7.14
N ALA A 506 -30.16 -4.06 -8.30
CA ALA A 506 -30.96 -5.26 -8.49
C ALA A 506 -30.27 -6.55 -8.02
N TYR A 507 -28.94 -6.65 -8.09
CA TYR A 507 -28.22 -7.90 -7.83
C TYR A 507 -27.35 -7.89 -6.58
N GLY A 508 -27.04 -6.71 -6.01
CA GLY A 508 -26.12 -6.62 -4.88
C GLY A 508 -24.68 -6.99 -5.24
N ALA A 509 -24.29 -6.72 -6.49
CA ALA A 509 -22.98 -7.04 -7.05
C ALA A 509 -22.67 -6.12 -8.25
N PHE A 510 -21.45 -6.20 -8.78
CA PHE A 510 -21.08 -5.62 -10.08
C PHE A 510 -21.71 -6.35 -11.30
N PHE A 511 -22.63 -7.29 -11.09
CA PHE A 511 -23.26 -8.04 -12.18
C PHE A 511 -24.07 -7.12 -13.11
N GLY A 512 -23.76 -7.17 -14.41
CA GLY A 512 -24.30 -6.26 -15.42
C GLY A 512 -23.65 -4.86 -15.47
N SER A 513 -22.74 -4.55 -14.54
CA SER A 513 -21.88 -3.35 -14.60
C SER A 513 -20.55 -3.65 -15.28
N TYR A 514 -19.91 -2.62 -15.82
CA TYR A 514 -18.67 -2.74 -16.59
C TYR A 514 -17.66 -1.69 -16.08
N ALA A 515 -16.56 -2.14 -15.45
CA ALA A 515 -15.40 -1.29 -15.17
C ALA A 515 -14.84 -0.71 -16.46
N GLY A 516 -14.34 0.51 -16.42
CA GLY A 516 -13.77 1.19 -17.58
C GLY A 516 -14.80 1.51 -18.67
N HIS A 517 -16.10 1.48 -18.36
CA HIS A 517 -17.20 1.79 -19.29
C HIS A 517 -18.08 2.95 -18.83
N SER A 518 -18.37 3.08 -17.53
CA SER A 518 -19.21 4.18 -17.01
C SER A 518 -18.68 4.72 -15.68
N GLY A 519 -18.72 6.04 -15.52
CA GLY A 519 -18.45 6.72 -14.25
C GLY A 519 -19.73 7.34 -13.73
N VAL A 520 -20.20 6.89 -12.56
CA VAL A 520 -21.37 7.43 -11.88
C VAL A 520 -20.92 8.02 -10.55
N TYR A 521 -21.21 9.31 -10.36
CA TYR A 521 -20.72 10.13 -9.27
C TYR A 521 -21.90 10.76 -8.54
N TRP A 522 -22.12 10.33 -7.30
CA TRP A 522 -23.25 10.83 -6.53
C TRP A 522 -23.13 12.31 -6.19
N SER A 523 -24.30 12.97 -6.16
CA SER A 523 -24.48 14.24 -5.47
C SER A 523 -25.38 14.04 -4.24
N ASN A 524 -25.37 14.99 -3.31
CA ASN A 524 -26.28 15.00 -2.16
C ASN A 524 -27.72 15.38 -2.54
N SER A 525 -27.96 15.70 -3.81
CA SER A 525 -29.19 16.32 -4.29
C SER A 525 -30.14 15.27 -4.87
N VAL A 526 -31.43 15.40 -4.56
CA VAL A 526 -32.48 14.55 -5.15
C VAL A 526 -32.66 14.84 -6.65
N TYR A 527 -33.29 13.93 -7.38
CA TYR A 527 -33.67 14.16 -8.79
C TYR A 527 -35.05 14.81 -8.91
N ASN A 528 -35.32 15.53 -10.00
CA ASN A 528 -36.64 16.11 -10.29
C ASN A 528 -37.08 15.74 -11.71
N SER A 529 -37.83 14.65 -11.83
CA SER A 529 -38.46 14.21 -13.07
C SER A 529 -39.83 14.89 -13.25
N THR A 530 -39.86 16.04 -13.92
CA THR A 530 -41.12 16.65 -14.41
C THR A 530 -41.73 15.88 -15.61
N ILE A 531 -41.52 14.56 -15.70
CA ILE A 531 -41.88 13.70 -16.83
C ILE A 531 -42.78 12.59 -16.33
N SER A 532 -43.97 12.46 -16.93
CA SER A 532 -45.06 11.61 -16.45
C SER A 532 -44.95 10.14 -16.87
N SER A 533 -43.75 9.55 -16.79
CA SER A 533 -43.50 8.14 -17.11
C SER A 533 -43.18 7.36 -15.82
N GLN A 534 -43.88 6.24 -15.60
CA GLN A 534 -43.68 5.38 -14.40
C GLN A 534 -42.34 4.63 -14.40
N ALA A 535 -41.52 4.78 -15.45
CA ALA A 535 -40.17 4.23 -15.51
C ALA A 535 -39.12 5.23 -15.00
N GLU A 536 -39.33 6.53 -15.21
CA GLU A 536 -38.39 7.60 -14.83
C GLU A 536 -38.74 8.25 -13.49
N SER A 537 -40.00 8.14 -13.03
CA SER A 537 -40.44 8.49 -11.67
C SER A 537 -39.89 7.55 -10.57
N LYS A 538 -38.79 6.84 -10.87
CA LYS A 538 -38.07 5.87 -10.01
C LYS A 538 -36.61 6.27 -9.80
N MET A 539 -36.20 7.43 -10.33
CA MET A 539 -34.88 8.03 -10.08
C MET A 539 -35.01 9.02 -8.93
N ALA A 540 -34.43 8.71 -7.77
CA ALA A 540 -34.59 9.48 -6.53
C ALA A 540 -33.35 10.32 -6.15
N THR A 541 -32.29 10.28 -6.96
CA THR A 541 -31.01 10.96 -6.72
C THR A 541 -30.42 11.50 -8.02
N ALA A 542 -29.81 12.68 -7.95
CA ALA A 542 -29.09 13.30 -9.06
C ALA A 542 -27.58 12.95 -9.01
N CYS A 543 -26.99 12.66 -10.16
CA CYS A 543 -25.59 12.29 -10.30
C CYS A 543 -24.92 12.93 -11.53
N LEU A 544 -23.60 13.06 -11.45
CA LEU A 544 -22.76 13.13 -12.65
C LEU A 544 -22.65 11.73 -13.23
N ASN A 545 -22.87 11.60 -14.54
CA ASN A 545 -22.75 10.33 -15.25
C ASN A 545 -22.06 10.55 -16.60
N PHE A 546 -21.04 9.74 -16.90
CA PHE A 546 -20.39 9.69 -18.21
C PHE A 546 -20.09 8.25 -18.61
N MET A 547 -19.94 8.00 -19.91
CA MET A 547 -19.64 6.67 -20.45
C MET A 547 -18.50 6.72 -21.46
N SER A 548 -17.78 5.61 -21.59
CA SER A 548 -16.83 5.38 -22.67
C SER A 548 -17.54 5.56 -24.01
N PRO A 549 -16.91 6.14 -25.03
CA PRO A 549 -17.50 6.22 -26.36
C PRO A 549 -17.80 4.81 -26.88
N THR A 550 -19.04 4.59 -27.29
CA THR A 550 -19.48 3.30 -27.88
C THR A 550 -18.83 3.09 -29.25
N ALA A 551 -19.04 1.92 -29.87
CA ALA A 551 -18.61 1.67 -31.26
C ALA A 551 -19.21 2.64 -32.30
N ALA A 552 -20.16 3.52 -31.91
CA ALA A 552 -20.67 4.62 -32.71
C ALA A 552 -19.92 5.97 -32.49
N GLY A 553 -18.82 5.98 -31.72
CA GLY A 553 -17.92 7.13 -31.56
C GLY A 553 -18.50 8.34 -30.80
N THR A 554 -19.59 8.16 -30.06
CA THR A 554 -20.34 9.28 -29.44
C THR A 554 -19.93 9.54 -27.99
N CYS A 555 -19.58 10.79 -27.69
CA CYS A 555 -19.49 11.33 -26.33
C CYS A 555 -20.80 11.10 -25.56
N PHE A 556 -20.71 10.80 -24.26
CA PHE A 556 -21.82 10.95 -23.32
C PHE A 556 -21.33 11.51 -21.98
N VAL A 557 -21.79 12.71 -21.61
CA VAL A 557 -21.59 13.32 -20.28
C VAL A 557 -22.89 13.98 -19.85
N SER A 558 -23.35 13.73 -18.63
CA SER A 558 -24.49 14.40 -18.00
C SER A 558 -24.12 14.91 -16.62
N ALA A 559 -24.31 16.21 -16.42
CA ALA A 559 -24.12 16.88 -15.13
C ALA A 559 -25.36 16.85 -14.22
N ASN A 560 -26.44 16.19 -14.66
CA ASN A 560 -27.67 15.94 -13.91
C ASN A 560 -28.40 14.72 -14.51
N ALA A 561 -27.78 13.55 -14.40
CA ALA A 561 -28.46 12.28 -14.63
C ALA A 561 -29.22 11.86 -13.36
N GLY A 562 -30.25 11.03 -13.51
CA GLY A 562 -30.86 10.35 -12.37
C GLY A 562 -30.16 9.02 -12.08
N GLY A 563 -30.23 8.56 -10.84
CA GLY A 563 -29.85 7.22 -10.42
C GLY A 563 -30.89 6.57 -9.50
N ALA A 564 -30.81 5.25 -9.34
CA ALA A 564 -31.49 4.52 -8.27
C ALA A 564 -30.61 4.58 -7.01
N ARG A 565 -31.20 4.83 -5.84
CA ARG A 565 -30.43 4.94 -4.58
C ARG A 565 -29.85 3.60 -4.14
N SER A 566 -30.47 2.50 -4.56
CA SER A 566 -30.05 1.12 -4.32
C SER A 566 -28.77 0.73 -5.06
N ASP A 567 -28.37 1.43 -6.13
CA ASP A 567 -27.04 1.30 -6.72
C ASP A 567 -25.98 1.84 -5.75
N ALA A 568 -24.81 1.21 -5.64
CA ALA A 568 -23.65 1.85 -4.98
C ALA A 568 -22.68 2.38 -6.04
N SER A 569 -22.39 3.68 -5.99
CA SER A 569 -21.54 4.39 -6.97
C SER A 569 -20.51 5.27 -6.27
N SER A 570 -19.54 5.81 -7.01
CA SER A 570 -18.46 6.61 -6.45
C SER A 570 -18.96 7.91 -5.81
N VAL A 571 -18.33 8.29 -4.71
CA VAL A 571 -18.37 9.64 -4.16
C VAL A 571 -17.02 10.31 -4.43
N ARG A 572 -17.05 11.57 -4.89
CA ARG A 572 -15.87 12.44 -4.91
C ARG A 572 -16.23 13.73 -4.19
N CYS A 573 -15.66 13.90 -3.01
CA CYS A 573 -16.07 14.92 -2.07
C CYS A 573 -15.66 16.33 -2.52
N VAL A 574 -16.40 17.32 -2.03
CA VAL A 574 -16.07 18.74 -2.17
C VAL A 574 -15.99 19.42 -0.82
N ALA A 575 -15.19 20.48 -0.75
CA ALA A 575 -15.25 21.49 0.28
C ALA A 575 -16.03 22.70 -0.26
N ASP A 576 -16.79 23.36 0.62
CA ASP A 576 -17.29 24.70 0.34
C ASP A 576 -16.13 25.70 0.26
N LYS A 577 -16.42 26.91 -0.22
CA LYS A 577 -15.40 27.91 -0.51
C LYS A 577 -15.02 28.74 0.72
N GLU A 578 -13.71 28.92 0.92
CA GLU A 578 -13.12 29.98 1.77
C GLU A 578 -13.35 31.40 1.20
#